data_AF-A0AAQ3Q0C1-F1
#
_entry.id   AF-A0AAQ3Q0C1-F1
#
_cell.length_a   1.000
_cell.length_b   1.000
_cell.length_c   1.000
_cell.angle_alpha   90.00
_cell.angle_beta   90.00
_cell.angle_gamma   90.00
#
_symmetry.space_group_name_H-M   'P 1'
#
loop_
_entity.id
_entity.type
_entity.pdbx_description
1 polymer ?
#
loop_
_entity_poly.entity_id
_entity_poly.type
_entity_poly.pdbx_seq_one_letter_code
_entity_poly.pdbx_strand_id
1 'polypeptide(L)'
;MSPRTAGESKCYSLPRSLLVRLSEPIRETLSRTPYTPPEGAAVSVKSLLESLLPSDDEPPEERFRKEVCDFVLCCAALAAAESDDSPTLFWVTKDLISMAKSALRQLASAVSFESERELVIGLMPDVLPVVKGVIKETCVDTEEDDVIAASAKAPVAYAMVAAHQFRWLVLQVAYPDLGKLLWLVIPCALTSLDHWSTEVKEQGIAIFIHIVKNVNAAELSWYEEAVLDVCCRNIPGADELWHHVVEVSVLLLTSTQRTNPRSPWFERILSEMLGHLERQPFNIERRVAWLTQIEPIFDVMGLFILAHFKRIFNLFFQWMHADDEKTIVLVLQRLHTIIKLTWIRKSPHFERLVDELTLLYKETALRKNRDVIRNQILKLLVLLQQCKGSQFEKAWDKHKNDPDLTMMISSFNDLLNETQLAKTI
;
A
#
# COMPACT_ATOMS: atom_id res chain seq x y z
N MET A 1 29.81 -13.02 -0.02
CA MET A 1 30.97 -12.65 -0.86
C MET A 1 31.01 -11.13 -0.92
N SER A 2 31.95 -10.51 -0.23
CA SER A 2 32.15 -9.05 -0.29
C SER A 2 33.02 -8.70 -1.49
N PRO A 3 32.59 -7.79 -2.36
CA PRO A 3 33.50 -6.98 -3.14
C PRO A 3 33.37 -5.54 -2.66
N ARG A 4 34.45 -4.95 -2.12
CA ARG A 4 34.75 -3.50 -2.25
C ARG A 4 35.98 -3.12 -1.43
N THR A 5 37.13 -3.19 -2.09
CA THR A 5 38.23 -2.24 -1.89
C THR A 5 38.73 -1.88 -3.28
N ALA A 6 38.17 -0.81 -3.89
CA ALA A 6 38.77 0.02 -4.95
C ALA A 6 37.71 0.96 -5.55
N GLY A 7 37.92 2.27 -5.42
CA GLY A 7 37.10 3.33 -6.01
C GLY A 7 36.35 4.14 -4.97
N GLU A 8 36.85 5.32 -4.61
CA GLU A 8 36.03 6.32 -3.94
C GLU A 8 34.78 6.60 -4.78
N SER A 9 33.61 6.57 -4.14
CA SER A 9 32.36 6.88 -4.83
C SER A 9 32.48 8.26 -5.46
N LYS A 10 32.17 8.40 -6.76
CA LYS A 10 32.15 9.69 -7.47
C LYS A 10 31.32 10.75 -6.73
N CYS A 11 30.38 10.32 -5.88
CA CYS A 11 29.58 11.18 -5.02
C CYS A 11 30.41 12.06 -4.06
N TYR A 12 31.68 11.74 -3.82
CA TYR A 12 32.56 12.48 -2.91
C TYR A 12 33.67 13.27 -3.61
N SER A 13 33.72 13.28 -4.95
CA SER A 13 34.76 13.99 -5.71
C SER A 13 34.44 15.47 -5.94
N LEU A 14 33.58 16.08 -5.12
CA LEU A 14 33.11 17.46 -5.27
C LEU A 14 33.77 18.42 -4.27
N PRO A 15 33.98 19.70 -4.64
CA PRO A 15 34.57 20.67 -3.74
C PRO A 15 33.57 21.06 -2.64
N ARG A 16 34.02 21.10 -1.38
CA ARG A 16 33.17 21.51 -0.24
C ARG A 16 32.51 22.88 -0.42
N SER A 17 33.19 23.82 -1.06
CA SER A 17 32.65 25.15 -1.37
C SER A 17 31.38 25.10 -2.22
N LEU A 18 31.20 24.06 -3.04
CA LEU A 18 29.97 23.84 -3.77
C LEU A 18 28.83 23.47 -2.83
N LEU A 19 29.07 22.56 -1.87
CA LEU A 19 28.07 22.12 -0.91
C LEU A 19 27.57 23.29 -0.06
N VAL A 20 28.49 24.12 0.45
CA VAL A 20 28.16 25.34 1.20
C VAL A 20 27.33 26.30 0.33
N ARG A 21 27.78 26.59 -0.90
CA ARG A 21 27.06 27.47 -1.83
C ARG A 21 25.65 26.98 -2.17
N LEU A 22 25.45 25.67 -2.33
CA LEU A 22 24.13 25.09 -2.61
C LEU A 22 23.23 25.10 -1.37
N SER A 23 23.82 24.99 -0.17
CA SER A 23 23.09 24.99 1.09
C SER A 23 22.62 26.37 1.54
N GLU A 24 23.34 27.44 1.18
CA GLU A 24 23.09 28.78 1.72
C GLU A 24 21.72 29.36 1.34
N PRO A 25 21.25 29.26 0.09
CA PRO A 25 19.89 29.67 -0.24
C PRO A 25 18.84 28.87 0.56
N ILE A 26 19.06 27.57 0.75
CA ILE A 26 18.15 26.71 1.53
C ILE A 26 18.15 27.17 2.99
N ARG A 27 19.33 27.44 3.58
CA ARG A 27 19.51 27.94 4.94
C ARG A 27 18.77 29.26 5.17
N GLU A 28 18.93 30.23 4.27
CA GLU A 28 18.27 31.53 4.36
C GLU A 28 16.75 31.38 4.32
N THR A 29 16.22 30.65 3.33
CA THR A 29 14.78 30.43 3.19
C THR A 29 14.21 29.64 4.37
N LEU A 30 14.91 28.60 4.83
CA LEU A 30 14.49 27.78 5.96
C LEU A 30 14.38 28.62 7.22
N SER A 31 15.38 29.46 7.51
CA SER A 31 15.38 30.36 8.67
C SER A 31 14.19 31.32 8.69
N ARG A 32 13.77 31.85 7.53
CA ARG A 32 12.63 32.76 7.37
C ARG A 32 11.27 32.07 7.35
N THR A 33 11.23 30.78 7.05
CA THR A 33 9.97 30.05 6.91
C THR A 33 9.29 29.94 8.28
N PRO A 34 8.01 30.34 8.42
CA PRO A 34 7.27 30.19 9.66
C PRO A 34 7.14 28.71 10.02
N TYR A 35 7.46 28.37 11.27
CA TYR A 35 7.30 27.02 11.79
C TYR A 35 6.67 27.11 13.16
N THR A 36 5.55 26.41 13.32
CA THR A 36 4.91 26.20 14.61
C THR A 36 4.97 24.70 14.88
N PRO A 37 5.72 24.25 15.89
CA PRO A 37 5.80 22.83 16.20
C PRO A 37 4.41 22.31 16.58
N PRO A 38 4.07 21.05 16.23
CA PRO A 38 2.84 20.41 16.67
C PRO A 38 2.69 20.45 18.20
N GLU A 39 1.45 20.52 18.69
CA GLU A 39 1.19 20.50 20.13
C GLU A 39 1.80 19.26 20.79
N GLY A 40 2.62 19.47 21.83
CA GLY A 40 3.30 18.39 22.54
C GLY A 40 4.61 17.90 21.89
N ALA A 41 5.09 18.53 20.80
CA ALA A 41 6.36 18.17 20.19
C ALA A 41 7.55 18.50 21.10
N ALA A 42 8.37 17.49 21.41
CA ALA A 42 9.59 17.65 22.21
C ALA A 42 10.76 18.28 21.43
N VAL A 43 10.67 18.32 20.10
CA VAL A 43 11.75 18.78 19.21
C VAL A 43 11.21 19.59 18.02
N SER A 44 12.06 20.47 17.50
CA SER A 44 11.79 21.28 16.30
C SER A 44 12.29 20.55 15.04
N VAL A 45 11.37 20.15 14.16
CA VAL A 45 11.69 19.55 12.86
C VAL A 45 12.49 20.52 12.00
N LYS A 46 12.13 21.82 12.02
CA LYS A 46 12.88 22.86 11.33
C LYS A 46 14.35 22.89 11.78
N SER A 47 14.59 22.87 13.10
CA SER A 47 15.96 22.90 13.64
C SER A 47 16.74 21.62 13.36
N LEU A 48 16.05 20.48 13.27
CA LEU A 48 16.65 19.24 12.79
C LEU A 48 17.09 19.36 11.32
N LEU A 49 16.26 19.93 10.44
CA LEU A 49 16.66 20.13 9.04
C LEU A 49 17.80 21.16 8.90
N GLU A 50 17.81 22.20 9.73
CA GLU A 50 18.89 23.20 9.77
C GLU A 50 20.24 22.59 10.21
N SER A 51 20.23 21.59 11.10
CA SER A 51 21.44 20.94 11.60
C SER A 51 22.08 19.99 10.58
N LEU A 52 21.33 19.56 9.57
CA LEU A 52 21.81 18.75 8.44
C LEU A 52 22.52 19.58 7.37
N LEU A 53 22.44 20.92 7.43
CA LEU A 53 23.11 21.79 6.47
C LEU A 53 24.58 22.03 6.88
N PRO A 54 25.54 22.02 5.95
CA PRO A 54 26.98 22.12 6.24
C PRO A 54 27.32 23.39 7.03
N SER A 55 28.10 23.25 8.10
CA SER A 55 28.55 24.36 8.94
C SER A 55 29.66 25.17 8.26
N ASP A 56 29.91 26.41 8.70
CA ASP A 56 30.99 27.22 8.12
C ASP A 56 32.39 26.71 8.52
N ASP A 57 32.51 26.00 9.64
CA ASP A 57 33.78 25.47 10.17
C ASP A 57 34.38 24.36 9.29
N GLU A 58 35.70 24.37 9.07
CA GLU A 58 36.40 23.32 8.31
C GLU A 58 36.39 21.96 9.06
N PRO A 59 35.81 20.91 8.47
CA PRO A 59 35.77 19.59 9.06
C PRO A 59 37.02 18.76 8.70
N PRO A 60 37.39 17.74 9.50
CA PRO A 60 38.27 16.65 9.05
C PRO A 60 37.69 15.94 7.81
N GLU A 61 38.52 15.32 6.96
CA GLU A 61 38.06 14.60 5.74
C GLU A 61 36.95 13.57 6.02
N GLU A 62 37.00 12.86 7.15
CA GLU A 62 35.96 11.91 7.57
C GLU A 62 34.59 12.58 7.80
N ARG A 63 34.55 13.88 8.10
CA ARG A 63 33.32 14.65 8.29
C ARG A 63 32.78 15.22 6.97
N PHE A 64 33.57 15.28 5.89
CA PHE A 64 33.06 15.74 4.58
C PHE A 64 32.06 14.76 3.96
N ARG A 65 32.33 13.44 4.01
CA ARG A 65 31.37 12.43 3.52
C ARG A 65 30.04 12.54 4.27
N LYS A 66 30.12 12.73 5.58
CA LYS A 66 28.94 12.96 6.43
C LYS A 66 28.19 14.23 6.02
N GLU A 67 28.88 15.36 5.79
CA GLU A 67 28.25 16.59 5.32
C GLU A 67 27.49 16.40 4.00
N VAL A 68 28.05 15.64 3.05
CA VAL A 68 27.36 15.31 1.79
C VAL A 68 26.09 14.49 2.05
N CYS A 69 26.19 13.45 2.88
CA CYS A 69 25.04 12.63 3.27
C CYS A 69 23.96 13.45 4.00
N ASP A 70 24.35 14.25 5.00
CA ASP A 70 23.44 15.09 5.79
C ASP A 70 22.74 16.12 4.87
N PHE A 71 23.48 16.76 3.96
CA PHE A 71 22.90 17.69 3.00
C PHE A 71 21.87 17.03 2.08
N VAL A 72 22.18 15.84 1.59
CA VAL A 72 21.24 15.07 0.74
C VAL A 72 20.02 14.62 1.53
N LEU A 73 20.17 14.24 2.79
CA LEU A 73 19.06 13.93 3.69
C LEU A 73 18.20 15.16 3.98
N CYS A 74 18.80 16.34 4.15
CA CYS A 74 18.05 17.60 4.27
C CYS A 74 17.22 17.86 3.01
N CYS A 75 17.84 17.78 1.83
CA CYS A 75 17.15 17.98 0.56
C CYS A 75 16.05 16.93 0.32
N ALA A 76 16.29 15.67 0.68
CA ALA A 76 15.31 14.60 0.56
C ALA A 76 14.08 14.86 1.44
N ALA A 77 14.26 15.28 2.68
CA ALA A 77 13.16 15.65 3.58
C ALA A 77 12.34 16.82 3.02
N LEU A 78 13.01 17.88 2.56
CA LEU A 78 12.34 19.04 1.98
C LEU A 78 11.60 18.68 0.69
N ALA A 79 12.18 17.85 -0.15
CA ALA A 79 11.58 17.44 -1.42
C ALA A 79 10.42 16.43 -1.22
N ALA A 80 10.41 15.66 -0.13
CA ALA A 80 9.32 14.74 0.21
C ALA A 80 7.97 15.46 0.38
N ALA A 81 8.00 16.70 0.89
CA ALA A 81 6.83 17.53 1.17
C ALA A 81 5.98 17.90 -0.06
N GLU A 82 6.47 17.72 -1.30
CA GLU A 82 5.69 18.03 -2.50
C GLU A 82 4.43 17.17 -2.67
N SER A 83 4.48 15.94 -2.17
CA SER A 83 3.48 14.90 -2.41
C SER A 83 2.81 14.41 -1.12
N ASP A 84 2.98 15.16 -0.04
CA ASP A 84 2.74 14.68 1.31
C ASP A 84 1.94 15.71 2.11
N ASP A 85 0.83 15.26 2.66
CA ASP A 85 -0.05 16.04 3.53
C ASP A 85 0.31 15.83 5.02
N SER A 86 1.47 15.24 5.31
CA SER A 86 1.94 14.97 6.67
C SER A 86 1.98 16.23 7.56
N PRO A 87 1.48 16.14 8.80
CA PRO A 87 1.69 17.15 9.84
C PRO A 87 3.16 17.46 10.17
N THR A 88 4.09 16.58 9.83
CA THR A 88 5.53 16.79 10.08
C THR A 88 6.14 17.76 9.06
N LEU A 89 5.66 17.75 7.81
CA LEU A 89 6.26 18.48 6.69
C LEU A 89 5.34 19.52 6.01
N PHE A 90 4.06 19.63 6.39
CA PHE A 90 3.10 20.55 5.75
C PHE A 90 3.52 22.04 5.75
N TRP A 91 4.42 22.45 6.66
CA TRP A 91 4.93 23.82 6.75
C TRP A 91 6.01 24.13 5.70
N VAL A 92 6.56 23.11 5.03
CA VAL A 92 7.59 23.27 4.00
C VAL A 92 6.97 23.92 2.76
N THR A 93 7.55 25.04 2.31
CA THR A 93 7.01 25.82 1.20
C THR A 93 7.40 25.25 -0.17
N LYS A 94 6.64 25.60 -1.21
CA LYS A 94 6.99 25.27 -2.61
C LYS A 94 8.37 25.79 -3.02
N ASP A 95 8.78 26.93 -2.47
CA ASP A 95 10.10 27.49 -2.70
C ASP A 95 11.20 26.59 -2.12
N LEU A 96 11.07 26.15 -0.86
CA LEU A 96 12.00 25.20 -0.24
C LEU A 96 12.09 23.88 -1.01
N ILE A 97 10.95 23.32 -1.42
CA ILE A 97 10.87 22.10 -2.25
C ILE A 97 11.65 22.29 -3.55
N SER A 98 11.40 23.39 -4.26
CA SER A 98 12.07 23.70 -5.53
C SER A 98 13.58 23.87 -5.36
N MET A 99 13.99 24.56 -4.29
CA MET A 99 15.41 24.79 -3.97
C MET A 99 16.14 23.49 -3.64
N ALA A 100 15.54 22.62 -2.83
CA ALA A 100 16.11 21.31 -2.50
C ALA A 100 16.33 20.45 -3.75
N LYS A 101 15.31 20.34 -4.62
CA LYS A 101 15.43 19.60 -5.89
C LYS A 101 16.46 20.22 -6.84
N SER A 102 16.49 21.55 -6.92
CA SER A 102 17.49 22.26 -7.74
C SER A 102 18.91 22.00 -7.23
N ALA A 103 19.12 22.01 -5.91
CA ALA A 103 20.40 21.73 -5.30
C ALA A 103 20.87 20.29 -5.59
N LEU A 104 19.98 19.30 -5.49
CA LEU A 104 20.29 17.90 -5.81
C LEU A 104 20.68 17.71 -7.29
N ARG A 105 19.99 18.37 -8.22
CA ARG A 105 20.35 18.34 -9.65
C ARG A 105 21.71 18.99 -9.91
N GLN A 106 21.98 20.12 -9.27
CA GLN A 106 23.27 20.79 -9.38
C GLN A 106 24.40 19.94 -8.78
N LEU A 107 24.14 19.28 -7.64
CA LEU A 107 25.07 18.37 -7.01
C LEU A 107 25.39 17.18 -7.92
N ALA A 108 24.36 16.55 -8.51
CA ALA A 108 24.52 15.45 -9.48
C ALA A 108 25.36 15.88 -10.69
N SER A 109 25.08 17.06 -11.25
CA SER A 109 25.83 17.59 -12.39
C SER A 109 27.32 17.83 -12.07
N ALA A 110 27.63 18.26 -10.84
CA ALA A 110 28.99 18.56 -10.42
C ALA A 110 29.88 17.31 -10.28
N VAL A 111 29.29 16.16 -9.97
CA VAL A 111 29.99 14.86 -9.94
C VAL A 111 29.88 14.11 -11.27
N SER A 112 29.47 14.82 -12.34
CA SER A 112 29.32 14.28 -13.70
C SER A 112 28.34 13.10 -13.79
N PHE A 113 27.30 13.10 -12.96
CA PHE A 113 26.16 12.20 -13.15
C PHE A 113 25.18 12.78 -14.17
N GLU A 114 24.57 11.90 -14.95
CA GLU A 114 23.57 12.28 -15.97
C GLU A 114 22.22 12.63 -15.33
N SER A 115 21.98 12.18 -14.11
CA SER A 115 20.72 12.41 -13.40
C SER A 115 20.85 12.39 -11.88
N GLU A 116 19.86 13.00 -11.21
CA GLU A 116 19.64 12.93 -9.76
C GLU A 116 19.51 11.47 -9.27
N ARG A 117 18.94 10.59 -10.09
CA ARG A 117 18.83 9.16 -9.80
C ARG A 117 20.20 8.50 -9.59
N GLU A 118 21.20 8.82 -10.41
CA GLU A 118 22.54 8.24 -10.26
C GLU A 118 23.23 8.68 -8.97
N LEU A 119 23.07 9.97 -8.62
CA LEU A 119 23.52 10.50 -7.33
C LEU A 119 22.89 9.74 -6.17
N VAL A 120 21.56 9.57 -6.19
CA VAL A 120 20.82 8.85 -5.15
C VAL A 120 21.28 7.39 -5.05
N ILE A 121 21.40 6.67 -6.17
CA ILE A 121 21.90 5.29 -6.20
C ILE A 121 23.31 5.20 -5.61
N GLY A 122 24.18 6.16 -5.95
CA GLY A 122 25.57 6.20 -5.47
C GLY A 122 25.71 6.46 -3.96
N LEU A 123 24.75 7.18 -3.36
CA LEU A 123 24.74 7.53 -1.95
C LEU A 123 23.93 6.58 -1.06
N MET A 124 22.97 5.83 -1.62
CA MET A 124 22.12 4.88 -0.88
C MET A 124 22.88 3.95 0.08
N PRO A 125 24.04 3.36 -0.27
CA PRO A 125 24.81 2.52 0.65
C PRO A 125 25.27 3.23 1.93
N ASP A 126 25.46 4.55 1.87
CA ASP A 126 25.94 5.36 3.00
C ASP A 126 24.76 5.99 3.77
N VAL A 127 23.69 6.42 3.08
CA VAL A 127 22.54 7.09 3.73
C VAL A 127 21.50 6.13 4.31
N LEU A 128 21.18 5.01 3.64
CA LEU A 128 20.10 4.11 4.09
C LEU A 128 20.39 3.42 5.43
N PRO A 129 21.63 2.99 5.75
CA PRO A 129 21.94 2.47 7.08
C PRO A 129 21.72 3.49 8.20
N VAL A 130 22.05 4.77 7.96
CA VAL A 130 21.84 5.86 8.92
C VAL A 130 20.35 6.08 9.14
N VAL A 131 19.59 6.21 8.06
CA VAL A 131 18.13 6.39 8.09
C VAL A 131 17.45 5.22 8.81
N LYS A 132 17.82 3.98 8.50
CA LYS A 132 17.34 2.78 9.21
C LYS A 132 17.67 2.84 10.70
N GLY A 133 18.88 3.28 11.05
CA GLY A 133 19.30 3.46 12.44
C GLY A 133 18.38 4.41 13.20
N VAL A 134 18.12 5.59 12.63
CA VAL A 134 17.22 6.60 13.23
C VAL A 134 15.81 6.07 13.42
N ILE A 135 15.25 5.35 12.43
CA ILE A 135 13.91 4.75 12.58
C ILE A 135 13.91 3.66 13.64
N LYS A 136 14.96 2.83 13.69
CA LYS A 136 15.07 1.73 14.64
C LYS A 136 15.18 2.20 16.09
N GLU A 137 15.82 3.35 16.35
CA GLU A 137 16.01 3.89 17.70
C GLU A 137 14.69 4.12 18.47
N THR A 138 13.60 4.38 17.74
CA THR A 138 12.26 4.58 18.32
C THR A 138 11.31 3.41 18.10
N CYS A 139 11.78 2.30 17.52
CA CYS A 139 11.00 1.06 17.47
C CYS A 139 10.86 0.45 18.88
N VAL A 140 9.71 -0.19 19.14
CA VAL A 140 9.53 -1.00 20.34
C VAL A 140 10.10 -2.38 20.02
N ASP A 141 11.21 -2.75 20.63
CA ASP A 141 11.75 -4.10 20.47
C ASP A 141 10.95 -5.06 21.34
N THR A 142 10.22 -5.99 20.72
CA THR A 142 9.42 -6.98 21.43
C THR A 142 10.28 -8.09 22.05
N GLU A 143 11.59 -8.12 21.75
CA GLU A 143 12.56 -9.09 22.26
C GLU A 143 13.45 -8.54 23.40
N GLU A 144 13.45 -7.21 23.64
CA GLU A 144 14.14 -6.62 24.78
C GLU A 144 13.23 -6.67 26.03
N ASP A 145 13.66 -7.41 27.06
CA ASP A 145 12.99 -7.48 28.38
C ASP A 145 12.99 -6.12 29.13
N ASP A 146 13.76 -5.15 28.66
CA ASP A 146 13.80 -3.80 29.20
C ASP A 146 12.63 -2.97 28.65
N VAL A 147 11.56 -2.89 29.44
CA VAL A 147 10.39 -2.01 29.23
C VAL A 147 10.78 -0.53 29.44
N ILE A 148 11.85 -0.06 28.81
CA ILE A 148 12.06 1.36 28.59
C ILE A 148 11.19 1.71 27.39
N ALA A 149 10.13 2.48 27.60
CA ALA A 149 9.25 2.93 26.52
C ALA A 149 10.09 3.49 25.37
N ALA A 150 9.88 3.04 24.14
CA ALA A 150 10.68 3.49 22.98
C ALA A 150 10.66 5.03 22.79
N SER A 151 9.64 5.71 23.33
CA SER A 151 9.54 7.17 23.43
C SER A 151 10.57 7.83 24.37
N ALA A 152 11.25 7.07 25.23
CA ALA A 152 12.27 7.54 26.15
C ALA A 152 13.69 7.49 25.57
N LYS A 153 13.92 6.74 24.47
CA LYS A 153 15.26 6.61 23.84
C LYS A 153 15.55 7.77 22.88
N ALA A 154 14.60 8.12 22.01
CA ALA A 154 14.72 9.26 21.08
C ALA A 154 13.34 9.86 20.71
N PRO A 155 13.29 11.16 20.33
CA PRO A 155 12.05 11.79 19.85
C PRO A 155 11.54 11.16 18.55
N VAL A 156 10.25 10.78 18.51
CA VAL A 156 9.59 10.16 17.33
C VAL A 156 9.68 11.00 16.05
N ALA A 157 9.74 12.34 16.19
CA ALA A 157 9.87 13.25 15.06
C ALA A 157 11.12 12.96 14.20
N TYR A 158 12.18 12.43 14.79
CA TYR A 158 13.38 12.04 14.05
C TYR A 158 13.10 10.85 13.12
N ALA A 159 12.39 9.84 13.62
CA ALA A 159 11.97 8.69 12.80
C ALA A 159 10.97 9.09 11.72
N MET A 160 10.05 10.03 11.99
CA MET A 160 9.13 10.58 10.98
C MET A 160 9.90 11.24 9.83
N VAL A 161 10.83 12.16 10.14
CA VAL A 161 11.68 12.81 9.12
C VAL A 161 12.54 11.80 8.37
N ALA A 162 13.14 10.84 9.07
CA ALA A 162 13.92 9.77 8.46
C ALA A 162 13.08 8.89 7.51
N ALA A 163 11.82 8.60 7.85
CA ALA A 163 10.92 7.84 7.00
C ALA A 163 10.54 8.61 5.72
N HIS A 164 10.37 9.93 5.80
CA HIS A 164 10.16 10.79 4.62
C HIS A 164 11.39 10.85 3.72
N GLN A 165 12.57 11.02 4.31
CA GLN A 165 13.84 10.95 3.60
C GLN A 165 13.99 9.60 2.88
N PHE A 166 13.68 8.52 3.59
CA PHE A 166 13.73 7.17 3.06
C PHE A 166 12.82 7.00 1.84
N ARG A 167 11.54 7.39 1.99
CA ARG A 167 10.56 7.31 0.90
C ARG A 167 11.05 8.10 -0.30
N TRP A 168 11.41 9.37 -0.11
CA TRP A 168 11.82 10.22 -1.21
C TRP A 168 13.02 9.63 -1.98
N LEU A 169 14.05 9.15 -1.27
CA LEU A 169 15.23 8.52 -1.85
C LEU A 169 14.86 7.28 -2.68
N VAL A 170 14.06 6.37 -2.13
CA VAL A 170 13.68 5.12 -2.82
C VAL A 170 12.83 5.39 -4.06
N LEU A 171 11.92 6.37 -3.99
CA LEU A 171 11.04 6.72 -5.11
C LEU A 171 11.79 7.30 -6.32
N GLN A 172 13.04 7.80 -6.15
CA GLN A 172 13.86 8.25 -7.27
C GLN A 172 14.44 7.09 -8.10
N VAL A 173 14.40 5.86 -7.58
CA VAL A 173 15.04 4.70 -8.21
C VAL A 173 13.97 3.73 -8.69
N ALA A 174 14.02 3.37 -9.98
CA ALA A 174 13.10 2.43 -10.60
C ALA A 174 13.86 1.21 -11.17
N TYR A 175 13.13 0.34 -11.88
CA TYR A 175 13.74 -0.75 -12.65
C TYR A 175 14.84 -0.22 -13.61
N PRO A 176 15.95 -0.94 -13.82
CA PRO A 176 16.38 -2.18 -13.16
C PRO A 176 17.23 -1.98 -11.89
N ASP A 177 17.52 -0.74 -11.48
CA ASP A 177 18.51 -0.49 -10.41
C ASP A 177 17.94 -0.74 -9.02
N LEU A 178 16.63 -0.53 -8.82
CA LEU A 178 15.99 -0.79 -7.53
C LEU A 178 16.14 -2.26 -7.10
N GLY A 179 16.06 -3.20 -8.05
CA GLY A 179 16.28 -4.64 -7.79
C GLY A 179 17.65 -4.94 -7.17
N LYS A 180 18.70 -4.26 -7.65
CA LYS A 180 20.09 -4.39 -7.15
C LYS A 180 20.28 -3.81 -5.74
N LEU A 181 19.34 -2.97 -5.28
CA LEU A 181 19.41 -2.25 -4.02
C LEU A 181 18.45 -2.80 -2.97
N LEU A 182 17.65 -3.83 -3.29
CA LEU A 182 16.69 -4.42 -2.35
C LEU A 182 17.32 -4.88 -1.03
N TRP A 183 18.57 -5.34 -1.05
CA TRP A 183 19.28 -5.74 0.16
C TRP A 183 19.51 -4.59 1.15
N LEU A 184 19.49 -3.33 0.69
CA LEU A 184 19.48 -2.13 1.53
C LEU A 184 18.06 -1.66 1.84
N VAL A 185 17.18 -1.66 0.84
CA VAL A 185 15.84 -1.07 0.93
C VAL A 185 14.89 -1.93 1.78
N ILE A 186 14.85 -3.24 1.55
CA ILE A 186 13.90 -4.14 2.24
C ILE A 186 14.09 -4.08 3.76
N PRO A 187 15.30 -4.22 4.33
CA PRO A 187 15.45 -4.13 5.78
C PRO A 187 15.00 -2.80 6.37
N CYS A 188 15.18 -1.67 5.67
CA CYS A 188 14.75 -0.36 6.14
C CYS A 188 13.21 -0.19 6.03
N ALA A 189 12.61 -0.71 4.96
CA ALA A 189 11.16 -0.73 4.77
C ALA A 189 10.44 -1.60 5.80
N LEU A 190 11.00 -2.77 6.13
CA LEU A 190 10.47 -3.62 7.20
C LEU A 190 10.55 -2.91 8.56
N THR A 191 11.68 -2.27 8.88
CA THR A 191 11.82 -1.44 10.10
C THR A 191 10.77 -0.32 10.17
N SER A 192 10.45 0.30 9.04
CA SER A 192 9.41 1.34 8.98
C SER A 192 8.01 0.78 9.23
N LEU A 193 7.69 -0.42 8.70
CA LEU A 193 6.40 -1.08 8.92
C LEU A 193 6.22 -1.62 10.35
N ASP A 194 7.29 -2.03 11.01
CA ASP A 194 7.27 -2.48 12.40
C ASP A 194 7.19 -1.31 13.41
N HIS A 195 7.38 -0.06 12.96
CA HIS A 195 7.36 1.12 13.82
C HIS A 195 5.95 1.44 14.31
N TRP A 196 5.76 1.88 15.56
CA TRP A 196 4.42 2.12 16.14
C TRP A 196 3.72 3.39 15.63
N SER A 197 4.47 4.41 15.19
CA SER A 197 3.90 5.63 14.60
C SER A 197 3.24 5.36 13.25
N THR A 198 1.97 5.74 13.13
CA THR A 198 1.18 5.66 11.89
C THR A 198 1.90 6.32 10.71
N GLU A 199 2.48 7.51 10.92
CA GLU A 199 3.15 8.27 9.85
C GLU A 199 4.37 7.52 9.29
N VAL A 200 5.19 6.92 10.16
CA VAL A 200 6.36 6.12 9.75
C VAL A 200 5.91 4.87 8.98
N LYS A 201 4.86 4.19 9.46
CA LYS A 201 4.30 3.02 8.77
C LYS A 201 3.81 3.38 7.37
N GLU A 202 3.11 4.49 7.23
CA GLU A 202 2.58 4.97 5.95
C GLU A 202 3.70 5.14 4.90
N GLN A 203 4.83 5.75 5.29
CA GLN A 203 5.99 5.86 4.41
C GLN A 203 6.54 4.48 4.01
N GLY A 204 6.62 3.55 4.97
CA GLY A 204 7.00 2.15 4.70
C GLY A 204 6.07 1.46 3.70
N ILE A 205 4.75 1.64 3.84
CA ILE A 205 3.76 1.07 2.91
C ILE A 205 3.95 1.65 1.50
N ALA A 206 4.10 2.97 1.38
CA ALA A 206 4.32 3.63 0.09
C ALA A 206 5.57 3.09 -0.62
N ILE A 207 6.63 2.80 0.12
CA ILE A 207 7.87 2.21 -0.39
C ILE A 207 7.63 0.79 -0.90
N PHE A 208 6.90 -0.05 -0.18
CA PHE A 208 6.57 -1.40 -0.65
C PHE A 208 5.69 -1.39 -1.91
N ILE A 209 4.73 -0.47 -1.99
CA ILE A 209 3.94 -0.27 -3.22
C ILE A 209 4.87 0.09 -4.39
N HIS A 210 5.84 0.99 -4.17
CA HIS A 210 6.82 1.36 -5.18
C HIS A 210 7.70 0.17 -5.60
N ILE A 211 8.18 -0.62 -4.64
CA ILE A 211 8.98 -1.84 -4.90
C ILE A 211 8.21 -2.81 -5.79
N VAL A 212 6.95 -3.14 -5.44
CA VAL A 212 6.15 -4.10 -6.23
C VAL A 212 5.92 -3.60 -7.66
N LYS A 213 5.76 -2.30 -7.85
CA LYS A 213 5.55 -1.69 -9.17
C LYS A 213 6.83 -1.61 -10.02
N ASN A 214 8.01 -1.61 -9.39
CA ASN A 214 9.29 -1.29 -10.07
C ASN A 214 10.35 -2.40 -9.96
N VAL A 215 10.01 -3.56 -9.40
CA VAL A 215 10.94 -4.69 -9.27
C VAL A 215 10.31 -5.95 -9.86
N ASN A 216 11.14 -6.80 -10.47
CA ASN A 216 10.64 -8.03 -11.05
C ASN A 216 10.36 -9.09 -9.97
N ALA A 217 9.47 -10.04 -10.26
CA ALA A 217 9.04 -11.04 -9.27
C ALA A 217 10.19 -11.93 -8.77
N ALA A 218 11.20 -12.20 -9.61
CA ALA A 218 12.34 -13.06 -9.24
C ALA A 218 13.31 -12.36 -8.28
N GLU A 219 13.44 -11.03 -8.34
CA GLU A 219 14.22 -10.24 -7.37
C GLU A 219 13.46 -10.11 -6.04
N LEU A 220 12.13 -9.98 -6.08
CA LEU A 220 11.31 -9.86 -4.88
C LEU A 220 11.15 -11.20 -4.14
N SER A 221 11.16 -12.33 -4.84
CA SER A 221 10.94 -13.67 -4.23
C SER A 221 11.99 -14.03 -3.17
N TRP A 222 13.19 -13.44 -3.21
CA TRP A 222 14.22 -13.64 -2.19
C TRP A 222 13.82 -13.10 -0.80
N TYR A 223 12.80 -12.26 -0.74
CA TYR A 223 12.35 -11.59 0.48
C TYR A 223 10.91 -11.97 0.85
N GLU A 224 10.30 -12.96 0.18
CA GLU A 224 8.87 -13.27 0.30
C GLU A 224 8.45 -13.54 1.75
N GLU A 225 9.20 -14.37 2.48
CA GLU A 225 8.84 -14.77 3.84
C GLU A 225 8.80 -13.57 4.79
N ALA A 226 9.85 -12.74 4.80
CA ALA A 226 9.94 -11.60 5.70
C ALA A 226 8.87 -10.53 5.38
N VAL A 227 8.63 -10.29 4.10
CA VAL A 227 7.70 -9.25 3.65
C VAL A 227 6.25 -9.68 3.90
N LEU A 228 5.88 -10.92 3.60
CA LEU A 228 4.52 -11.43 3.83
C LEU A 228 4.21 -11.63 5.32
N ASP A 229 5.24 -11.93 6.13
CA ASP A 229 5.07 -11.99 7.59
C ASP A 229 4.71 -10.61 8.17
N VAL A 230 5.44 -9.55 7.77
CA VAL A 230 5.14 -8.18 8.22
C VAL A 230 3.76 -7.73 7.74
N CYS A 231 3.32 -8.10 6.53
CA CYS A 231 1.95 -7.86 6.07
C CYS A 231 0.93 -8.52 7.02
N CYS A 232 1.10 -9.80 7.34
CA CYS A 232 0.23 -10.51 8.28
C CYS A 232 0.13 -9.80 9.63
N ARG A 233 1.27 -9.36 10.19
CA ARG A 233 1.33 -8.69 11.50
C ARG A 233 0.65 -7.31 11.50
N ASN A 234 0.69 -6.60 10.38
CA ASN A 234 0.10 -5.26 10.29
C ASN A 234 -1.40 -5.25 10.03
N ILE A 235 -1.97 -6.29 9.42
CA ILE A 235 -3.42 -6.36 9.13
C ILE A 235 -4.28 -6.17 10.38
N PRO A 236 -4.05 -6.84 11.53
CA PRO A 236 -4.88 -6.65 12.71
C PRO A 236 -4.72 -5.30 13.41
N GLY A 237 -3.56 -4.66 13.31
CA GLY A 237 -3.16 -3.50 14.13
C GLY A 237 -3.14 -2.15 13.41
N ALA A 238 -3.54 -2.09 12.14
CA ALA A 238 -3.48 -0.89 11.33
C ALA A 238 -4.88 -0.32 11.05
N ASP A 239 -5.61 0.05 12.10
CA ASP A 239 -6.99 0.56 11.96
C ASP A 239 -7.07 1.81 11.07
N GLU A 240 -6.16 2.77 11.25
CA GLU A 240 -6.10 4.04 10.48
C GLU A 240 -5.57 3.82 9.05
N LEU A 241 -4.63 2.88 8.88
CA LEU A 241 -3.97 2.60 7.60
C LEU A 241 -4.56 1.39 6.89
N TRP A 242 -5.74 0.93 7.30
CA TRP A 242 -6.32 -0.33 6.82
C TRP A 242 -6.33 -0.44 5.30
N HIS A 243 -6.75 0.63 4.63
CA HIS A 243 -6.84 0.67 3.17
C HIS A 243 -5.47 0.47 2.49
N HIS A 244 -4.43 1.14 2.98
CA HIS A 244 -3.05 1.00 2.51
C HIS A 244 -2.48 -0.38 2.83
N VAL A 245 -2.74 -0.92 4.03
CA VAL A 245 -2.27 -2.24 4.43
C VAL A 245 -2.91 -3.34 3.59
N VAL A 246 -4.20 -3.23 3.26
CA VAL A 246 -4.86 -4.17 2.35
C VAL A 246 -4.25 -4.09 0.95
N GLU A 247 -4.09 -2.89 0.39
CA GLU A 247 -3.51 -2.71 -0.94
C GLU A 247 -2.11 -3.34 -1.03
N VAL A 248 -1.21 -3.00 -0.11
CA VAL A 248 0.16 -3.48 -0.14
C VAL A 248 0.23 -4.99 0.08
N SER A 249 -0.62 -5.54 0.95
CA SER A 249 -0.69 -6.98 1.21
C SER A 249 -1.15 -7.76 -0.02
N VAL A 250 -2.18 -7.27 -0.72
CA VAL A 250 -2.64 -7.86 -2.00
C VAL A 250 -1.52 -7.81 -3.03
N LEU A 251 -0.89 -6.66 -3.21
CA LEU A 251 0.17 -6.45 -4.20
C LEU A 251 1.37 -7.36 -3.95
N LEU A 252 1.84 -7.46 -2.71
CA LEU A 252 2.98 -8.28 -2.33
C LEU A 252 2.68 -9.77 -2.44
N LEU A 253 1.54 -10.21 -1.92
CA LEU A 253 1.14 -11.62 -1.98
C LEU A 253 0.99 -12.08 -3.42
N THR A 254 0.28 -11.30 -4.25
CA THR A 254 0.06 -11.67 -5.65
C THR A 254 1.31 -11.51 -6.50
N SER A 255 2.27 -10.67 -6.12
CA SER A 255 3.54 -10.53 -6.85
C SER A 255 4.56 -11.61 -6.52
N THR A 256 4.57 -12.10 -5.28
CA THR A 256 5.49 -13.16 -4.81
C THR A 256 4.95 -14.56 -5.10
N GLN A 257 3.66 -14.81 -4.87
CA GLN A 257 3.05 -16.14 -4.97
C GLN A 257 2.36 -16.43 -6.31
N ARG A 258 2.57 -15.61 -7.35
CA ARG A 258 1.85 -15.59 -8.67
C ARG A 258 1.40 -16.95 -9.19
N THR A 259 2.29 -17.94 -9.18
CA THR A 259 2.08 -19.26 -9.79
C THR A 259 1.74 -20.34 -8.77
N ASN A 260 1.70 -20.01 -7.48
CA ASN A 260 1.47 -20.95 -6.39
C ASN A 260 0.18 -20.64 -5.62
N PRO A 261 -0.99 -20.99 -6.17
CA PRO A 261 -2.26 -20.78 -5.49
C PRO A 261 -2.45 -21.63 -4.22
N ARG A 262 -1.55 -22.59 -3.97
CA ARG A 262 -1.52 -23.44 -2.77
C ARG A 262 -0.61 -22.90 -1.69
N SER A 263 0.00 -21.74 -1.89
CA SER A 263 0.86 -21.13 -0.89
C SER A 263 0.08 -20.91 0.41
N PRO A 264 0.61 -21.32 1.59
CA PRO A 264 -0.06 -21.10 2.87
C PRO A 264 -0.22 -19.60 3.19
N TRP A 265 0.56 -18.74 2.52
CA TRP A 265 0.44 -17.29 2.63
C TRP A 265 -0.93 -16.75 2.20
N PHE A 266 -1.58 -17.38 1.20
CA PHE A 266 -2.96 -17.03 0.82
C PHE A 266 -3.93 -17.25 1.98
N GLU A 267 -3.84 -18.41 2.63
CA GLU A 267 -4.69 -18.74 3.77
C GLU A 267 -4.43 -17.80 4.95
N ARG A 268 -3.16 -17.54 5.29
CA ARG A 268 -2.77 -16.65 6.41
C ARG A 268 -3.28 -15.23 6.19
N ILE A 269 -2.89 -14.58 5.09
CA ILE A 269 -3.25 -13.17 4.82
C ILE A 269 -4.76 -13.00 4.69
N LEU A 270 -5.43 -13.88 3.93
CA LEU A 270 -6.87 -13.78 3.76
C LEU A 270 -7.60 -14.02 5.09
N SER A 271 -7.10 -14.92 5.94
CA SER A 271 -7.71 -15.18 7.24
C SER A 271 -7.61 -14.00 8.20
N GLU A 272 -6.47 -13.30 8.22
CA GLU A 272 -6.29 -12.07 8.98
C GLU A 272 -7.21 -10.97 8.46
N MET A 273 -7.28 -10.79 7.13
CA MET A 273 -8.15 -9.77 6.54
C MET A 273 -9.62 -10.00 6.87
N LEU A 274 -10.09 -11.23 6.66
CA LEU A 274 -11.45 -11.63 6.99
C LEU A 274 -11.72 -11.52 8.49
N GLY A 275 -10.76 -11.87 9.34
CA GLY A 275 -10.91 -11.79 10.79
C GLY A 275 -11.07 -10.36 11.27
N HIS A 276 -10.33 -9.44 10.66
CA HIS A 276 -10.48 -8.01 10.92
C HIS A 276 -11.85 -7.48 10.45
N LEU A 277 -12.32 -7.89 9.27
CA LEU A 277 -13.64 -7.50 8.75
C LEU A 277 -14.81 -8.10 9.56
N GLU A 278 -14.68 -9.33 10.05
CA GLU A 278 -15.68 -10.00 10.88
C GLU A 278 -15.84 -9.34 12.26
N ARG A 279 -14.80 -8.68 12.79
CA ARG A 279 -14.89 -7.90 14.05
C ARG A 279 -15.69 -6.62 13.89
N GLN A 280 -15.63 -5.97 12.72
CA GLN A 280 -16.30 -4.71 12.43
C GLN A 280 -16.98 -4.73 11.04
N PRO A 281 -17.99 -5.59 10.82
CA PRO A 281 -18.55 -5.82 9.49
C PRO A 281 -19.28 -4.59 8.93
N PHE A 282 -19.72 -3.66 9.78
CA PHE A 282 -20.47 -2.47 9.35
C PHE A 282 -19.60 -1.24 9.09
N ASN A 283 -18.27 -1.33 9.29
CA ASN A 283 -17.37 -0.23 8.95
C ASN A 283 -17.26 -0.08 7.42
N ILE A 284 -17.76 1.05 6.89
CA ILE A 284 -17.88 1.30 5.46
C ILE A 284 -16.51 1.40 4.79
N GLU A 285 -15.59 2.14 5.40
CA GLU A 285 -14.25 2.37 4.86
C GLU A 285 -13.48 1.05 4.74
N ARG A 286 -13.58 0.19 5.77
CA ARG A 286 -12.89 -1.11 5.79
C ARG A 286 -13.38 -2.07 4.74
N ARG A 287 -14.72 -2.24 4.63
CA ARG A 287 -15.30 -3.15 3.64
C ARG A 287 -15.06 -2.66 2.21
N VAL A 288 -15.20 -1.35 1.97
CA VAL A 288 -14.97 -0.76 0.64
C VAL A 288 -13.52 -0.92 0.23
N ALA A 289 -12.57 -0.65 1.12
CA ALA A 289 -11.15 -0.84 0.85
C ALA A 289 -10.83 -2.30 0.47
N TRP A 290 -11.32 -3.26 1.26
CA TRP A 290 -11.10 -4.67 0.99
C TRP A 290 -11.74 -5.15 -0.31
N LEU A 291 -13.01 -4.83 -0.55
CA LEU A 291 -13.72 -5.23 -1.77
C LEU A 291 -13.08 -4.63 -3.04
N THR A 292 -12.55 -3.41 -2.94
CA THR A 292 -11.86 -2.74 -4.06
C THR A 292 -10.58 -3.49 -4.43
N GLN A 293 -9.82 -3.95 -3.43
CA GLN A 293 -8.47 -4.48 -3.64
C GLN A 293 -8.39 -6.01 -3.76
N ILE A 294 -9.36 -6.79 -3.27
CA ILE A 294 -9.18 -8.24 -3.09
C ILE A 294 -9.11 -9.08 -4.37
N GLU A 295 -9.60 -8.58 -5.51
CA GLU A 295 -9.73 -9.38 -6.76
C GLU A 295 -8.48 -10.14 -7.19
N PRO A 296 -7.28 -9.52 -7.20
CA PRO A 296 -6.07 -10.21 -7.63
C PRO A 296 -5.75 -11.45 -6.78
N ILE A 297 -6.10 -11.45 -5.49
CA ILE A 297 -5.97 -12.64 -4.64
C ILE A 297 -6.94 -13.73 -5.12
N PHE A 298 -8.19 -13.37 -5.42
CA PHE A 298 -9.15 -14.34 -5.96
C PHE A 298 -8.68 -14.92 -7.28
N ASP A 299 -8.20 -14.11 -8.21
CA ASP A 299 -7.75 -14.56 -9.52
C ASP A 299 -6.60 -15.57 -9.42
N VAL A 300 -5.65 -15.35 -8.50
CA VAL A 300 -4.56 -16.32 -8.27
C VAL A 300 -5.11 -17.57 -7.60
N MET A 301 -5.88 -17.45 -6.52
CA MET A 301 -6.40 -18.60 -5.77
C MET A 301 -7.35 -19.49 -6.60
N GLY A 302 -8.15 -18.91 -7.49
CA GLY A 302 -9.12 -19.62 -8.32
C GLY A 302 -10.04 -20.55 -7.51
N LEU A 303 -9.94 -21.86 -7.73
CA LEU A 303 -10.76 -22.86 -7.03
C LEU A 303 -10.49 -22.92 -5.52
N PHE A 304 -9.32 -22.51 -5.05
CA PHE A 304 -8.96 -22.57 -3.62
C PHE A 304 -9.75 -21.59 -2.75
N ILE A 305 -10.43 -20.61 -3.36
CA ILE A 305 -11.37 -19.71 -2.65
C ILE A 305 -12.47 -20.52 -1.93
N LEU A 306 -12.80 -21.73 -2.42
CA LEU A 306 -13.79 -22.63 -1.78
C LEU A 306 -13.56 -22.83 -0.28
N ALA A 307 -12.30 -22.85 0.18
CA ALA A 307 -11.96 -22.98 1.60
C ALA A 307 -12.47 -21.81 2.46
N HIS A 308 -12.65 -20.63 1.85
CA HIS A 308 -13.05 -19.39 2.53
C HIS A 308 -14.53 -19.04 2.31
N PHE A 309 -15.28 -19.88 1.58
CA PHE A 309 -16.69 -19.61 1.23
C PHE A 309 -17.54 -19.24 2.43
N LYS A 310 -17.48 -20.02 3.51
CA LYS A 310 -18.31 -19.77 4.69
C LYS A 310 -18.12 -18.34 5.22
N ARG A 311 -16.88 -17.88 5.32
CA ARG A 311 -16.53 -16.55 5.87
C ARG A 311 -16.90 -15.44 4.88
N ILE A 312 -16.51 -15.60 3.61
CA ILE A 312 -16.79 -14.62 2.55
C ILE A 312 -18.31 -14.45 2.35
N PHE A 313 -19.06 -15.53 2.18
CA PHE A 313 -20.50 -15.46 1.96
C PHE A 313 -21.25 -14.89 3.16
N ASN A 314 -20.82 -15.18 4.39
CA ASN A 314 -21.43 -14.58 5.58
C ASN A 314 -21.30 -13.05 5.59
N LEU A 315 -20.15 -12.51 5.19
CA LEU A 315 -19.97 -11.06 5.04
C LEU A 315 -20.75 -10.52 3.85
N PHE A 316 -20.73 -11.21 2.70
CA PHE A 316 -21.41 -10.76 1.49
C PHE A 316 -22.92 -10.70 1.65
N PHE A 317 -23.53 -11.68 2.32
CA PHE A 317 -24.97 -11.63 2.63
C PHE A 317 -25.32 -10.43 3.51
N GLN A 318 -24.45 -9.99 4.41
CA GLN A 318 -24.70 -8.76 5.17
C GLN A 318 -24.52 -7.51 4.30
N TRP A 319 -23.46 -7.48 3.49
CA TRP A 319 -23.07 -6.30 2.72
C TRP A 319 -23.89 -6.07 1.44
N MET A 320 -24.52 -7.11 0.89
CA MET A 320 -25.46 -6.96 -0.23
C MET A 320 -26.66 -6.07 0.14
N HIS A 321 -27.02 -6.02 1.42
CA HIS A 321 -28.14 -5.23 1.94
C HIS A 321 -27.65 -4.00 2.74
N ALA A 322 -26.42 -3.55 2.51
CA ALA A 322 -25.89 -2.34 3.14
C ALA A 322 -26.66 -1.08 2.70
N ASP A 323 -26.57 -0.03 3.52
CA ASP A 323 -27.22 1.25 3.21
C ASP A 323 -26.55 1.95 2.01
N ASP A 324 -25.22 1.84 1.87
CA ASP A 324 -24.48 2.48 0.80
C ASP A 324 -24.42 1.63 -0.48
N GLU A 325 -24.69 2.26 -1.61
CA GLU A 325 -24.73 1.59 -2.91
C GLU A 325 -23.35 1.14 -3.41
N LYS A 326 -22.27 1.80 -2.96
CA LYS A 326 -20.90 1.48 -3.35
C LYS A 326 -20.52 0.08 -2.89
N THR A 327 -20.82 -0.25 -1.63
CA THR A 327 -20.60 -1.59 -1.07
C THR A 327 -21.37 -2.65 -1.87
N ILE A 328 -22.64 -2.42 -2.16
CA ILE A 328 -23.48 -3.38 -2.89
C ILE A 328 -22.88 -3.70 -4.26
N VAL A 329 -22.55 -2.66 -5.04
CA VAL A 329 -21.95 -2.82 -6.38
C VAL A 329 -20.63 -3.60 -6.29
N LEU A 330 -19.77 -3.27 -5.33
CA LEU A 330 -18.51 -3.97 -5.14
C LEU A 330 -18.71 -5.44 -4.74
N VAL A 331 -19.67 -5.75 -3.85
CA VAL A 331 -20.01 -7.13 -3.47
C VAL A 331 -20.49 -7.92 -4.68
N LEU A 332 -21.39 -7.37 -5.50
CA LEU A 332 -21.89 -8.04 -6.70
C LEU A 332 -20.76 -8.30 -7.71
N GLN A 333 -19.82 -7.36 -7.87
CA GLN A 333 -18.62 -7.56 -8.69
C GLN A 333 -17.74 -8.69 -8.14
N ARG A 334 -17.45 -8.71 -6.83
CA ARG A 334 -16.65 -9.78 -6.22
C ARG A 334 -17.35 -11.14 -6.27
N LEU A 335 -18.67 -11.18 -6.08
CA LEU A 335 -19.49 -12.39 -6.27
C LEU A 335 -19.36 -12.93 -7.70
N HIS A 336 -19.40 -12.05 -8.69
CA HIS A 336 -19.26 -12.44 -10.10
C HIS A 336 -17.92 -13.14 -10.32
N THR A 337 -16.82 -12.55 -9.83
CA THR A 337 -15.48 -13.13 -9.89
C THR A 337 -15.42 -14.49 -9.19
N ILE A 338 -15.94 -14.60 -7.97
CA ILE A 338 -15.95 -15.86 -7.21
C ILE A 338 -16.74 -16.95 -7.95
N ILE A 339 -17.93 -16.65 -8.46
CA ILE A 339 -18.77 -17.63 -9.16
C ILE A 339 -18.07 -18.09 -10.45
N LYS A 340 -17.49 -17.15 -11.21
CA LYS A 340 -16.76 -17.46 -12.44
C LYS A 340 -15.55 -18.37 -12.19
N LEU A 341 -14.79 -18.12 -11.13
CA LEU A 341 -13.58 -18.89 -10.79
C LEU A 341 -13.91 -20.27 -10.19
N THR A 342 -14.98 -20.37 -9.42
CA THR A 342 -15.29 -21.57 -8.63
C THR A 342 -16.43 -22.42 -9.16
N TRP A 343 -17.21 -21.89 -10.11
CA TRP A 343 -18.46 -22.47 -10.60
C TRP A 343 -19.45 -22.81 -9.46
N ILE A 344 -19.33 -22.09 -8.33
CA ILE A 344 -20.07 -22.30 -7.08
C ILE A 344 -20.22 -23.79 -6.71
N ARG A 345 -19.13 -24.54 -6.92
CA ARG A 345 -19.11 -26.00 -6.77
C ARG A 345 -19.36 -26.39 -5.31
N LYS A 346 -20.32 -27.30 -5.09
CA LYS A 346 -20.68 -27.84 -3.76
C LYS A 346 -20.92 -26.76 -2.68
N SER A 347 -21.47 -25.60 -3.04
CA SER A 347 -21.75 -24.53 -2.08
C SER A 347 -23.10 -24.72 -1.38
N PRO A 348 -23.16 -24.78 -0.04
CA PRO A 348 -24.42 -24.73 0.71
C PRO A 348 -25.10 -23.35 0.63
N HIS A 349 -24.40 -22.34 0.12
CA HIS A 349 -24.90 -20.96 0.02
C HIS A 349 -25.65 -20.69 -1.29
N PHE A 350 -25.74 -21.67 -2.21
CA PHE A 350 -26.31 -21.47 -3.53
C PHE A 350 -27.78 -21.01 -3.49
N GLU A 351 -28.65 -21.77 -2.81
CA GLU A 351 -30.08 -21.44 -2.76
C GLU A 351 -30.31 -20.08 -2.07
N ARG A 352 -29.62 -19.86 -0.95
CA ARG A 352 -29.64 -18.57 -0.25
C ARG A 352 -29.18 -17.42 -1.15
N LEU A 353 -28.14 -17.62 -1.97
CA LEU A 353 -27.67 -16.57 -2.87
C LEU A 353 -28.73 -16.17 -3.90
N VAL A 354 -29.49 -17.13 -4.44
CA VAL A 354 -30.60 -16.82 -5.35
C VAL A 354 -31.67 -15.98 -4.63
N ASP A 355 -31.96 -16.33 -3.37
CA ASP A 355 -32.95 -15.60 -2.55
C ASP A 355 -32.51 -14.18 -2.24
N GLU A 356 -31.28 -14.00 -1.79
CA GLU A 356 -30.73 -12.70 -1.39
C GLU A 356 -30.58 -11.77 -2.61
N LEU A 357 -30.20 -12.31 -3.78
CA LEU A 357 -30.18 -11.54 -5.04
C LEU A 357 -31.58 -11.09 -5.46
N THR A 358 -32.58 -11.94 -5.25
CA THR A 358 -33.98 -11.63 -5.57
C THR A 358 -34.52 -10.57 -4.61
N LEU A 359 -34.24 -10.70 -3.32
CA LEU A 359 -34.59 -9.71 -2.30
C LEU A 359 -33.93 -8.36 -2.59
N LEU A 360 -32.63 -8.35 -2.87
CA LEU A 360 -31.90 -7.14 -3.24
C LEU A 360 -32.51 -6.46 -4.47
N TYR A 361 -32.94 -7.23 -5.48
CA TYR A 361 -33.60 -6.67 -6.64
C TYR A 361 -34.87 -5.88 -6.27
N LYS A 362 -35.67 -6.36 -5.31
CA LYS A 362 -36.84 -5.62 -4.82
C LYS A 362 -36.42 -4.32 -4.11
N GLU A 363 -35.45 -4.42 -3.22
CA GLU A 363 -34.94 -3.28 -2.44
C GLU A 363 -34.34 -2.16 -3.30
N THR A 364 -33.81 -2.48 -4.49
CA THR A 364 -33.26 -1.47 -5.41
C THR A 364 -34.28 -0.46 -5.92
N ALA A 365 -35.59 -0.70 -5.76
CA ALA A 365 -36.63 0.23 -6.21
C ALA A 365 -36.47 1.64 -5.61
N LEU A 366 -35.90 1.74 -4.40
CA LEU A 366 -35.70 2.99 -3.67
C LEU A 366 -34.31 3.60 -3.86
N ARG A 367 -33.41 2.94 -4.63
CA ARG A 367 -32.00 3.32 -4.77
C ARG A 367 -31.76 4.21 -5.98
N LYS A 368 -30.75 5.08 -5.90
CA LYS A 368 -30.36 6.00 -6.98
C LYS A 368 -29.72 5.23 -8.15
N ASN A 369 -28.76 4.36 -7.86
CA ASN A 369 -28.09 3.52 -8.86
C ASN A 369 -28.84 2.22 -9.18
N ARG A 370 -30.18 2.24 -9.15
CA ARG A 370 -31.02 1.03 -9.31
C ARG A 370 -30.68 0.22 -10.56
N ASP A 371 -30.48 0.87 -11.70
CA ASP A 371 -30.34 0.18 -12.99
C ASP A 371 -28.99 -0.55 -13.06
N VAL A 372 -27.93 0.05 -12.49
CA VAL A 372 -26.60 -0.57 -12.39
C VAL A 372 -26.66 -1.82 -11.52
N ILE A 373 -27.27 -1.73 -10.34
CA ILE A 373 -27.37 -2.83 -9.39
C ILE A 373 -28.23 -3.96 -9.99
N ARG A 374 -29.41 -3.63 -10.55
CA ARG A 374 -30.30 -4.60 -11.20
C ARG A 374 -29.62 -5.33 -12.36
N ASN A 375 -28.90 -4.62 -13.21
CA ASN A 375 -28.15 -5.23 -14.30
C ASN A 375 -27.07 -6.20 -13.81
N GLN A 376 -26.38 -5.88 -12.71
CA GLN A 376 -25.40 -6.79 -12.10
C GLN A 376 -26.07 -8.03 -11.50
N ILE A 377 -27.21 -7.87 -10.82
CA ILE A 377 -28.01 -8.99 -10.29
C ILE A 377 -28.44 -9.92 -11.41
N LEU A 378 -28.99 -9.39 -12.51
CA LEU A 378 -29.42 -10.20 -13.66
C LEU A 378 -28.25 -10.98 -14.26
N LYS A 379 -27.09 -10.34 -14.45
CA LYS A 379 -25.87 -11.02 -14.92
C LYS A 379 -25.43 -12.15 -13.99
N LEU A 380 -25.52 -11.95 -12.68
CA LEU A 380 -25.21 -12.99 -11.68
C LEU A 380 -26.18 -14.15 -11.74
N LEU A 381 -27.49 -13.89 -11.88
CA LEU A 381 -28.50 -14.95 -12.00
C LEU A 381 -28.30 -15.77 -13.27
N VAL A 382 -28.01 -15.12 -14.40
CA VAL A 382 -27.68 -15.83 -15.65
C VAL A 382 -26.43 -16.69 -15.47
N LEU A 383 -25.40 -16.18 -14.80
CA LEU A 383 -24.19 -16.94 -14.51
C LEU A 383 -24.49 -18.15 -13.59
N LEU A 384 -25.27 -17.96 -12.54
CA LEU A 384 -25.69 -19.03 -11.63
C LEU A 384 -26.49 -20.11 -12.36
N GLN A 385 -27.40 -19.71 -13.26
CA GLN A 385 -28.15 -20.65 -14.08
C GLN A 385 -27.21 -21.47 -14.98
N GLN A 386 -26.23 -20.82 -15.62
CA GLN A 386 -25.22 -21.53 -16.42
C GLN A 386 -24.37 -22.51 -15.60
N CYS A 387 -24.11 -22.21 -14.33
CA CYS A 387 -23.34 -23.10 -13.45
C CYS A 387 -24.15 -24.29 -12.90
N LYS A 388 -25.47 -24.14 -12.69
CA LYS A 388 -26.27 -25.06 -11.87
C LYS A 388 -27.53 -25.63 -12.53
N GLY A 389 -27.96 -25.10 -13.66
CA GLY A 389 -29.04 -25.66 -14.49
C GLY A 389 -30.29 -25.99 -13.67
N SER A 390 -30.65 -27.28 -13.61
CA SER A 390 -31.84 -27.74 -12.89
C SER A 390 -31.85 -27.42 -11.39
N GLN A 391 -30.70 -27.27 -10.73
CA GLN A 391 -30.65 -26.83 -9.33
C GLN A 391 -31.05 -25.36 -9.20
N PHE A 392 -30.68 -24.52 -10.16
CA PHE A 392 -31.11 -23.13 -10.20
C PHE A 392 -32.61 -23.03 -10.43
N GLU A 393 -33.17 -23.77 -11.39
CA GLU A 393 -34.61 -23.76 -11.65
C GLU A 393 -35.42 -24.07 -10.39
N LYS A 394 -35.02 -25.08 -9.61
CA LYS A 394 -35.67 -25.41 -8.33
C LYS A 394 -35.63 -24.27 -7.31
N ALA A 395 -34.48 -23.58 -7.19
CA ALA A 395 -34.34 -22.45 -6.29
C ALA A 395 -35.09 -21.20 -6.81
N TRP A 396 -35.20 -21.06 -8.13
CA TRP A 396 -35.82 -19.94 -8.83
C TRP A 396 -37.36 -20.07 -8.90
N ASP A 397 -37.89 -21.29 -8.97
CA ASP A 397 -39.32 -21.58 -9.18
C ASP A 397 -40.23 -20.92 -8.14
N LYS A 398 -39.78 -20.81 -6.89
CA LYS A 398 -40.55 -20.16 -5.82
C LYS A 398 -40.76 -18.66 -6.04
N HIS A 399 -39.96 -18.03 -6.88
CA HIS A 399 -40.02 -16.60 -7.19
C HIS A 399 -40.81 -16.29 -8.47
N LYS A 400 -41.11 -17.30 -9.31
CA LYS A 400 -41.75 -17.11 -10.64
C LYS A 400 -43.16 -16.51 -10.57
N ASN A 401 -43.88 -16.74 -9.48
CA ASN A 401 -45.26 -16.27 -9.32
C ASN A 401 -45.36 -14.96 -8.53
N ASP A 402 -44.23 -14.35 -8.19
CA ASP A 402 -44.20 -13.10 -7.41
C ASP A 402 -44.49 -11.90 -8.34
N PRO A 403 -45.60 -11.16 -8.12
CA PRO A 403 -45.97 -10.06 -8.99
C PRO A 403 -44.93 -8.94 -9.01
N ASP A 404 -44.21 -8.73 -7.90
CA ASP A 404 -43.19 -7.67 -7.77
C ASP A 404 -41.93 -7.98 -8.61
N LEU A 405 -41.78 -9.22 -9.08
CA LEU A 405 -40.62 -9.69 -9.82
C LEU A 405 -40.88 -9.84 -11.32
N THR A 406 -42.07 -9.52 -11.83
CA THR A 406 -42.44 -9.69 -13.25
C THR A 406 -41.42 -9.06 -14.22
N MET A 407 -40.93 -7.85 -13.89
CA MET A 407 -39.91 -7.15 -14.69
C MET A 407 -38.53 -7.82 -14.60
N MET A 408 -38.18 -8.36 -13.42
CA MET A 408 -36.93 -9.10 -13.22
C MET A 408 -36.94 -10.37 -14.05
N ILE A 409 -38.04 -11.12 -14.03
CA ILE A 409 -38.21 -12.40 -14.71
C ILE A 409 -38.12 -12.22 -16.23
N SER A 410 -38.83 -11.22 -16.78
CA SER A 410 -38.72 -10.89 -18.21
C SER A 410 -37.29 -10.53 -18.61
N SER A 411 -36.66 -9.58 -17.90
CA SER A 411 -35.28 -9.15 -18.19
C SER A 411 -34.26 -10.29 -18.06
N PHE A 412 -34.46 -11.19 -17.09
CA PHE A 412 -33.62 -12.38 -16.91
C PHE A 412 -33.74 -13.34 -18.11
N ASN A 413 -34.98 -13.61 -18.56
CA ASN A 413 -35.21 -14.50 -19.70
C ASN A 413 -34.62 -13.92 -20.99
N ASP A 414 -34.78 -12.62 -21.22
CA ASP A 414 -34.22 -11.93 -22.38
C ASP A 414 -32.69 -12.05 -22.39
N LEU A 415 -32.04 -11.73 -21.27
CA LEU A 415 -30.59 -11.82 -21.13
C LEU A 415 -30.08 -13.28 -21.26
N LEU A 416 -30.82 -14.24 -20.71
CA LEU A 416 -30.48 -15.67 -20.83
C LEU A 416 -30.52 -16.12 -22.30
N ASN A 417 -31.54 -15.71 -23.05
CA ASN A 417 -31.68 -16.03 -24.47
C ASN A 417 -30.56 -15.41 -25.32
N GLU A 418 -30.22 -14.14 -25.09
CA GLU A 418 -29.09 -13.48 -25.76
C GLU A 418 -27.77 -14.23 -25.53
N THR A 419 -27.54 -14.65 -24.28
CA THR A 419 -26.30 -15.34 -23.91
C THR A 419 -26.22 -16.76 -24.50
N GLN A 420 -27.36 -17.43 -24.71
CA GLN A 420 -27.42 -18.73 -25.39
C GLN A 420 -27.21 -18.59 -26.90
N LEU A 421 -27.76 -17.54 -27.52
CA LEU A 421 -27.55 -17.24 -28.95
C LEU A 421 -26.06 -17.01 -29.25
N ALA A 422 -25.39 -16.25 -28.38
CA ALA A 422 -23.96 -15.95 -28.50
C ALA A 422 -23.03 -17.17 -28.35
N LYS A 423 -23.50 -18.30 -27.81
CA LYS A 423 -22.74 -19.57 -27.73
C LYS A 423 -22.94 -20.47 -28.96
N THR A 424 -23.88 -20.13 -29.83
CA THR A 424 -24.29 -20.96 -30.98
C THR A 424 -23.68 -20.44 -32.30
N ILE A 425 -23.14 -19.22 -32.28
CA ILE A 425 -22.29 -18.62 -33.32
C ILE A 425 -20.83 -18.86 -32.93
#